data_AF-A0A537GYE1-F1
#
_entry.id   AF-A0A537GYE1-F1
#
_cell.length_a   1.000
_cell.length_b   1.000
_cell.length_c   1.000
_cell.angle_alpha   90.00
_cell.angle_beta   90.00
_cell.angle_gamma   90.00
#
_symmetry.space_group_name_H-M   'P 1'
#
loop_
_entity.id
_entity.type
_entity.pdbx_description
1 polymer ?
#
loop_
_entity_poly.entity_id
_entity_poly.type
_entity_poly.pdbx_seq_one_letter_code
_entity_poly.pdbx_strand_id
1 'polypeptide(L)' 'MTCLAGGVGAARFLEGLANIFPPERITVIVNTGDDLQYLGCHVSPDLD' A
#
# COMPACT_ATOMS: atom_id res chain seq x y z
N MET A 1 -7.41 9.76 7.90
CA MET A 1 -6.52 8.88 8.69
C MET A 1 -5.28 8.62 7.85
N THR A 2 -4.09 8.70 8.43
CA THR A 2 -2.85 8.42 7.71
C THR A 2 -2.22 7.14 8.24
N CYS A 3 -1.89 6.22 7.34
CA CYS A 3 -1.32 4.91 7.67
C CYS A 3 0.01 4.71 6.96
N LEU A 4 0.96 4.05 7.63
CA LEU A 4 2.13 3.47 6.96
C LEU A 4 1.76 2.06 6.50
N ALA A 5 2.14 1.69 5.28
CA ALA A 5 1.83 0.38 4.72
C ALA A 5 3.02 -0.23 3.98
N GLY A 6 3.14 -1.55 4.09
CA GLY A 6 4.10 -2.38 3.36
C GLY A 6 3.73 -3.86 3.56
N GLY A 7 3.91 -4.64 2.51
CA GLY A 7 3.52 -6.05 2.44
C GLY A 7 2.02 -6.33 2.52
N VAL A 8 1.71 -7.61 2.35
CA VAL A 8 0.33 -8.14 2.30
C VAL A 8 -0.46 -7.88 3.59
N GLY A 9 0.22 -7.85 4.75
CA GLY A 9 -0.44 -7.60 6.04
C GLY A 9 -1.08 -6.22 6.12
N ALA A 10 -0.38 -5.19 5.62
CA ALA A 10 -0.89 -3.83 5.58
C ALA A 10 -2.05 -3.69 4.58
N ALA A 11 -1.96 -4.34 3.42
CA ALA A 11 -3.04 -4.35 2.43
C ALA A 11 -4.36 -4.91 3.03
N ARG A 12 -4.28 -6.03 3.77
CA ARG A 12 -5.46 -6.62 4.44
C ARG A 12 -6.01 -5.73 5.56
N PHE A 13 -5.13 -5.03 6.29
CA PHE A 13 -5.56 -4.03 7.27
C PHE A 13 -6.32 -2.88 6.59
N LEU A 14 -5.80 -2.35 5.48
CA LEU A 14 -6.41 -1.25 4.73
C LEU A 14 -7.75 -1.65 4.11
N GLU A 15 -7.88 -2.88 3.60
CA GLU A 15 -9.14 -3.45 3.15
C GLU A 15 -10.18 -3.46 4.27
N GLY A 16 -9.80 -3.95 5.45
CA GLY A 16 -10.66 -3.91 6.65
C GLY A 16 -11.03 -2.48 7.07
N LEU A 17 -10.07 -1.57 7.05
CA LEU A 17 -10.27 -0.16 7.41
C LEU A 17 -11.23 0.55 6.45
N ALA A 18 -11.10 0.32 5.14
CA ALA A 18 -11.97 0.90 4.12
C ALA A 18 -13.45 0.48 4.25
N ASN A 19 -13.72 -0.66 4.90
CA ASN A 19 -15.09 -1.11 5.19
C ASN A 19 -15.76 -0.32 6.33
N ILE A 20 -14.98 0.34 7.20
CA ILE A 20 -15.50 1.04 8.40
C ILE A 20 -15.16 2.53 8.43
N PHE A 21 -14.29 3.00 7.53
CA PHE A 21 -13.84 4.38 7.43
C PHE A 21 -13.91 4.84 5.97
N PRO A 22 -14.37 6.09 5.68
CA PRO A 22 -14.48 6.59 4.30
C PRO A 22 -13.14 6.48 3.55
N PRO A 23 -13.06 5.71 2.45
CA PRO A 23 -11.81 5.45 1.74
C PRO A 23 -11.11 6.71 1.25
N GLU A 24 -11.87 7.68 0.75
CA GLU A 24 -11.38 8.99 0.29
C GLU A 24 -10.75 9.85 1.41
N ARG A 25 -10.91 9.46 2.68
CA ARG A 25 -10.27 10.09 3.83
C ARG A 25 -9.10 9.28 4.38
N ILE A 26 -8.71 8.19 3.74
CA ILE A 26 -7.55 7.39 4.07
C ILE A 26 -6.38 7.86 3.20
N THR A 27 -5.27 8.21 3.84
CA THR A 27 -4.00 8.48 3.17
C THR A 27 -3.02 7.38 3.54
N VAL A 28 -2.45 6.72 2.55
CA VAL A 28 -1.49 5.63 2.75
C VAL A 28 -0.11 6.10 2.31
N ILE A 29 0.86 5.96 3.20
CA ILE A 29 2.28 6.16 2.90
C ILE A 29 2.85 4.75 2.72
N VAL A 30 3.16 4.40 1.47
CA VAL A 30 3.55 3.04 1.08
C VAL A 30 5.07 2.89 1.08
N ASN A 31 5.56 1.74 1.53
CA ASN A 31 6.95 1.35 1.43
C ASN A 31 7.38 1.29 -0.05
N THR A 32 8.50 1.94 -0.37
CA THR A 32 9.16 1.85 -1.69
C THR A 32 10.51 1.16 -1.60
N GLY A 33 10.84 0.57 -0.43
CA GLY A 33 12.13 -0.08 -0.20
C GLY A 33 12.32 -1.36 -1.03
N ASP A 34 11.22 -1.96 -1.47
CA ASP A 34 11.20 -3.18 -2.27
C ASP A 34 11.01 -2.89 -3.78
N ASP A 35 11.01 -1.62 -4.18
CA ASP A 35 10.93 -1.22 -5.58
C ASP A 35 12.17 -1.72 -6.35
N LEU A 36 11.94 -2.26 -7.56
CA LEU A 36 13.02 -2.84 -8.36
C LEU A 36 12.80 -2.66 -9.86
N GLN A 37 13.90 -2.75 -10.62
CA GLN A 37 13.84 -2.94 -12.06
C GLN A 37 13.81 -4.44 -12.36
N TYR A 38 12.73 -4.92 -12.97
CA TYR A 38 12.55 -6.30 -13.36
C TYR A 38 12.13 -6.39 -14.83
N LEU A 39 12.93 -7.10 -15.64
CA LEU A 39 12.69 -7.27 -17.10
C LEU A 39 12.51 -5.95 -17.88
N GLY A 40 13.18 -4.88 -17.45
CA GLY A 40 13.07 -3.55 -18.05
C GLY A 40 11.87 -2.72 -17.58
N CYS A 41 11.09 -3.24 -16.63
CA CYS A 41 9.96 -2.55 -15.99
C CYS A 41 10.32 -2.11 -14.56
N HIS A 42 9.83 -0.94 -14.16
CA HIS A 42 9.80 -0.54 -12.75
C HIS A 42 8.65 -1.27 -12.05
N VAL A 43 8.95 -1.99 -10.97
CA VAL A 43 8.00 -2.74 -10.16
C VAL A 43 8.01 -2.16 -8.74
N SER A 44 6.83 -1.90 -8.19
CA SER A 44 6.66 -1.35 -6.84
C SER A 44 5.75 -2.28 -6.03
N PRO A 45 6.27 -3.40 -5.49
CA PRO A 45 5.46 -4.53 -5.03
C PRO A 45 4.42 -4.22 -3.95
N ASP A 46 4.71 -3.24 -3.10
CA ASP A 46 3.82 -2.85 -1.99
C ASP A 46 2.79 -1.80 -2.40
N LEU A 47 3.05 -1.07 -3.50
CA LEU A 47 2.16 -0.07 -4.07
C LEU A 47 1.16 -0.69 -5.05
N ASP A 48 1.62 -1.69 -5.82
CA ASP A 48 0.83 -2.49 -6.77
C ASP A 48 -0.18 -3.41 -6.06
#